data_AF-A0A5C6PSU4-F1
#
_entry.id   AF-A0A5C6PSU4-F1
#
_cell.length_a   1.000
_cell.length_b   1.000
_cell.length_c   1.000
_cell.angle_alpha   90.00
_cell.angle_beta   90.00
_cell.angle_gamma   90.00
#
_symmetry.space_group_name_H-M   'P 1'
#
loop_
_entity.id
_entity.type
_entity.pdbx_description
1 polymer ?
#
loop_
_entity_poly.entity_id
_entity_poly.type
_entity_poly.pdbx_seq_one_letter_code
_entity_poly.pdbx_strand_id
1 'polypeptide(L)'
;MKTGSETVKAALWMYFNYAAEDLEKTQENLKLGRFTHSTEQSQGVIQIINYTTFALLPVLSSLFEHIGQNMFGQDLILDDVQVSCYRILNSLYFLGTNQSIYVERQRPALGQCLAAFSAAFPVAFLEHHMNKFNSFSIYNSRSAKARKASGLPGQIEEVCPLIPNLEKSLEEIQQLAESGMRYTQMPHVIEVVLPMLCSYMSHWWEHGPENNLDTVDSCCTSVTSEHMNILLGNILKIIYNNLGIEEGAWMKRLAGKQD
;
A
#
# COMPACT_ATOMS: atom_id res chain seq x y z
N MET A 1 24.79 -20.17 12.68
CA MET A 1 23.88 -19.01 12.79
C MET A 1 22.67 -19.07 11.81
N LYS A 2 22.29 -20.23 11.25
CA LYS A 2 21.15 -20.34 10.31
C LYS A 2 19.77 -20.47 10.99
N THR A 3 19.71 -20.97 12.23
CA THR A 3 18.46 -21.22 12.96
C THR A 3 17.75 -19.95 13.42
N GLY A 4 18.49 -18.89 13.79
CA GLY A 4 17.90 -17.61 14.21
C GLY A 4 17.13 -16.89 13.10
N SER A 5 17.59 -17.01 11.85
CA SER A 5 16.95 -16.40 10.68
C SER A 5 15.59 -17.04 10.36
N GLU A 6 15.48 -18.36 10.45
CA GLU A 6 14.23 -19.08 10.17
C GLU A 6 13.17 -18.84 11.25
N THR A 7 13.58 -18.76 12.52
CA THR A 7 12.67 -18.41 13.61
C THR A 7 12.11 -16.99 13.45
N VAL A 8 12.94 -16.03 13.02
CA VAL A 8 12.50 -14.66 12.74
C VAL A 8 11.53 -14.63 11.57
N LYS A 9 11.81 -15.34 10.47
CA LYS A 9 10.90 -15.45 9.32
C LYS A 9 9.55 -16.06 9.71
N ALA A 10 9.56 -17.12 10.51
CA ALA A 10 8.33 -17.75 11.00
C ALA A 10 7.51 -16.81 11.91
N ALA A 11 8.17 -16.08 12.81
CA ALA A 11 7.51 -15.09 13.66
C ALA A 11 6.92 -13.94 12.84
N LEU A 12 7.67 -13.44 11.85
CA LEU A 12 7.22 -12.40 10.93
C LEU A 12 6.03 -12.84 10.10
N TRP A 13 6.06 -14.07 9.57
CA TRP A 13 4.94 -14.67 8.86
C TRP A 13 3.69 -14.76 9.74
N MET A 14 3.81 -15.28 10.97
CA MET A 14 2.67 -15.35 11.90
C MET A 14 2.11 -13.95 12.17
N TYR A 15 2.98 -12.98 12.45
CA TYR A 15 2.56 -11.60 12.69
C TYR A 15 1.79 -11.01 11.50
N PHE A 16 2.33 -11.09 10.28
CA PHE A 16 1.64 -10.57 9.10
C PHE A 16 0.36 -11.35 8.77
N ASN A 17 0.32 -12.65 9.03
CA ASN A 17 -0.90 -13.44 8.86
C ASN A 17 -2.02 -12.97 9.81
N TYR A 18 -1.71 -12.77 11.10
CA TYR A 18 -2.68 -12.23 12.05
C TYR A 18 -3.07 -10.79 11.72
N ALA A 19 -2.12 -9.96 11.32
CA ALA A 19 -2.39 -8.60 10.88
C ALA A 19 -3.34 -8.56 9.67
N ALA A 20 -3.15 -9.44 8.69
CA ALA A 20 -4.04 -9.60 7.55
C ALA A 20 -5.46 -9.98 8.00
N GLU A 21 -5.59 -10.99 8.85
CA GLU A 21 -6.89 -11.45 9.36
C GLU A 21 -7.64 -10.35 10.12
N ASP A 22 -6.96 -9.54 10.92
CA ASP A 22 -7.59 -8.47 11.69
C ASP A 22 -8.01 -7.28 10.81
N LEU A 23 -7.23 -6.96 9.77
CA LEU A 23 -7.61 -5.98 8.75
C LEU A 23 -8.81 -6.47 7.90
N GLU A 24 -8.84 -7.75 7.53
CA GLU A 24 -9.95 -8.37 6.81
C GLU A 24 -11.24 -8.35 7.63
N LYS A 25 -11.18 -8.70 8.92
CA LYS A 25 -12.31 -8.58 9.85
C LYS A 25 -12.80 -7.15 9.96
N THR A 26 -11.89 -6.17 9.99
CA THR A 26 -12.26 -4.74 10.01
C THR A 26 -12.98 -4.36 8.72
N GLN A 27 -12.46 -4.81 7.58
CA GLN A 27 -13.08 -4.62 6.26
C GLN A 27 -14.47 -5.29 6.17
N GLU A 28 -14.66 -6.49 6.70
CA GLU A 28 -15.95 -7.17 6.72
C GLU A 28 -16.98 -6.41 7.57
N ASN A 29 -16.59 -5.97 8.76
CA ASN A 29 -17.47 -5.16 9.61
C ASN A 29 -17.85 -3.83 8.93
N LEU A 30 -16.94 -3.24 8.15
CA LEU A 30 -17.21 -2.06 7.33
C LEU A 30 -18.27 -2.35 6.27
N LYS A 31 -18.10 -3.45 5.50
CA LYS A 31 -19.04 -3.86 4.45
C LYS A 31 -20.44 -4.16 4.99
N LEU A 32 -20.53 -4.70 6.20
CA LEU A 32 -21.79 -4.98 6.89
C LEU A 32 -22.44 -3.73 7.50
N GLY A 33 -21.85 -2.53 7.34
CA GLY A 33 -22.40 -1.28 7.85
C GLY A 33 -22.37 -1.16 9.37
N ARG A 34 -21.63 -2.04 10.07
CA ARG A 34 -21.59 -2.12 11.54
C ARG A 34 -20.90 -0.93 12.22
N PHE A 35 -20.30 -0.05 11.42
CA PHE A 35 -19.66 1.18 11.87
C PHE A 35 -20.53 2.44 11.69
N THR A 36 -21.73 2.30 11.14
CA THR A 36 -22.71 3.40 11.13
C THR A 36 -23.30 3.59 12.53
N HIS A 37 -23.77 4.80 12.86
CA HIS A 37 -24.29 5.19 14.17
C HIS A 37 -25.62 4.47 14.52
N SER A 38 -25.59 3.16 14.69
CA SER A 38 -26.64 2.42 15.36
C SER A 38 -26.33 2.38 16.85
N THR A 39 -27.31 2.74 17.67
CA THR A 39 -27.28 2.78 19.15
C THR A 39 -26.94 1.41 19.79
N GLU A 40 -26.75 0.38 18.96
CA GLU A 40 -26.42 -1.01 19.31
C GLU A 40 -25.10 -1.46 18.65
N GLN A 41 -24.07 -0.62 18.65
CA GLN A 41 -22.73 -1.12 18.31
C GLN A 41 -22.28 -2.10 19.39
N SER A 42 -22.21 -3.39 19.04
CA SER A 42 -21.67 -4.40 19.94
C SER A 42 -20.25 -4.01 20.38
N GLN A 43 -19.96 -4.10 21.68
CA GLN A 43 -18.69 -3.68 22.28
C GLN A 43 -17.45 -4.28 21.57
N GLY A 44 -17.59 -5.48 20.98
CA GLY A 44 -16.53 -6.13 20.20
C GLY A 44 -16.16 -5.39 18.90
N VAL A 45 -17.12 -4.77 18.20
CA VAL A 45 -16.86 -4.04 16.94
C VAL A 45 -16.01 -2.79 17.21
N ILE A 46 -16.26 -2.10 18.32
CA ILE A 46 -15.49 -0.94 18.77
C ILE A 46 -14.06 -1.35 19.16
N GLN A 47 -13.90 -2.50 19.83
CA GLN A 47 -12.58 -3.02 20.19
C GLN A 47 -11.74 -3.37 18.96
N ILE A 48 -12.33 -4.00 17.94
CA ILE A 48 -11.65 -4.33 16.67
C ILE A 48 -11.14 -3.05 16.00
N ILE A 49 -11.99 -2.02 15.93
CA ILE A 49 -11.63 -0.70 15.40
C ILE A 49 -10.44 -0.11 16.15
N ASN A 50 -10.54 -0.03 17.48
CA ASN A 50 -9.55 0.64 18.30
C ASN A 50 -8.22 -0.09 18.25
N TYR A 51 -8.24 -1.42 18.30
CA TYR A 51 -7.04 -2.23 18.14
C TYR A 51 -6.40 -2.02 16.77
N THR A 52 -7.18 -2.12 15.69
CA THR A 52 -6.67 -1.96 14.33
C THR A 52 -6.06 -0.57 14.13
N THR A 53 -6.75 0.45 14.62
CA THR A 53 -6.38 1.85 14.44
C THR A 53 -5.20 2.27 15.30
N PHE A 54 -5.22 1.98 16.60
CA PHE A 54 -4.28 2.56 17.56
C PHE A 54 -3.11 1.64 17.87
N ALA A 55 -3.20 0.34 17.57
CA ALA A 55 -2.12 -0.60 17.79
C ALA A 55 -1.58 -1.20 16.49
N LEU A 56 -2.45 -1.79 15.66
CA LEU A 56 -2.00 -2.53 14.48
C LEU A 56 -1.40 -1.62 13.41
N LEU A 57 -2.12 -0.57 12.98
CA LEU A 57 -1.66 0.33 11.91
C LEU A 57 -0.34 1.04 12.24
N PRO A 58 -0.12 1.61 13.45
CA PRO A 58 1.16 2.23 13.77
C PRO A 58 2.33 1.25 13.77
N VAL A 59 2.12 0.03 14.29
CA VAL A 59 3.17 -1.01 14.32
C VAL A 59 3.48 -1.50 12.91
N LEU A 60 2.46 -1.76 12.08
CA LEU A 60 2.65 -2.12 10.68
C LEU A 60 3.39 -1.02 9.90
N SER A 61 2.98 0.24 10.08
CA SER A 61 3.61 1.38 9.40
C SER A 61 5.08 1.48 9.77
N SER A 62 5.40 1.41 11.07
CA SER A 62 6.79 1.47 11.56
C SER A 62 7.62 0.29 11.07
N LEU A 63 7.04 -0.92 11.03
CA LEU A 63 7.72 -2.12 10.56
C LEU A 63 8.02 -2.04 9.06
N PHE A 64 7.04 -1.66 8.24
CA PHE A 64 7.27 -1.48 6.80
C PHE A 64 8.24 -0.35 6.53
N GLU A 65 8.15 0.76 7.25
CA GLU A 65 9.10 1.87 7.12
C GLU A 65 10.53 1.40 7.45
N HIS A 66 10.71 0.65 8.54
CA HIS A 66 12.01 0.09 8.88
C HIS A 66 12.52 -0.89 7.80
N ILE A 67 11.66 -1.78 7.30
CA ILE A 67 12.02 -2.73 6.24
C ILE A 67 12.42 -2.00 4.95
N GLY A 68 11.66 -0.97 4.55
CA GLY A 68 11.92 -0.19 3.34
C GLY A 68 13.20 0.66 3.45
N GLN A 69 13.38 1.37 4.56
CA GLN A 69 14.58 2.20 4.79
C GLN A 69 15.87 1.37 4.81
N ASN A 70 15.81 0.12 5.28
CA ASN A 70 16.96 -0.77 5.35
C ASN A 70 17.05 -1.77 4.19
N MET A 71 16.14 -1.69 3.21
CA MET A 71 16.08 -2.57 2.03
C MET A 71 15.98 -4.07 2.35
N PHE A 72 15.39 -4.42 3.50
CA PHE A 72 15.24 -5.81 3.94
C PHE A 72 14.08 -6.56 3.27
N GLY A 73 13.30 -5.88 2.41
CA GLY A 73 12.12 -6.45 1.77
C GLY A 73 12.41 -7.74 0.99
N GLN A 74 13.51 -7.75 0.25
CA GLN A 74 13.93 -8.89 -0.58
C GLN A 74 14.34 -10.13 0.23
N ASP A 75 14.77 -9.94 1.49
CA ASP A 75 15.21 -11.04 2.37
C ASP A 75 14.11 -11.55 3.30
N LEU A 76 13.19 -10.66 3.69
CA LEU A 76 12.16 -10.91 4.70
C LEU A 76 10.77 -11.22 4.12
N ILE A 77 10.39 -10.54 3.03
CA ILE A 77 9.04 -10.64 2.45
C ILE A 77 9.06 -11.65 1.29
N LEU A 78 9.19 -12.92 1.64
CA LEU A 78 9.26 -14.03 0.68
C LEU A 78 8.17 -15.07 0.98
N ASP A 79 7.84 -15.88 -0.03
CA ASP A 79 6.96 -17.04 0.10
C ASP A 79 5.62 -16.71 0.80
N ASP A 80 5.31 -17.40 1.90
CA ASP A 80 4.04 -17.30 2.61
C ASP A 80 3.90 -15.94 3.33
N VAL A 81 5.00 -15.24 3.64
CA VAL A 81 4.96 -13.85 4.12
C VAL A 81 4.39 -12.94 3.04
N GLN A 82 4.79 -13.15 1.79
CA GLN A 82 4.33 -12.37 0.66
C GLN A 82 2.82 -12.53 0.44
N VAL A 83 2.26 -13.72 0.67
CA VAL A 83 0.81 -13.97 0.63
C VAL A 83 0.08 -13.11 1.66
N SER A 84 0.57 -13.06 2.90
CA SER A 84 0.01 -12.20 3.94
C SER A 84 0.14 -10.72 3.58
N CYS A 85 1.26 -10.30 2.98
CA CYS A 85 1.45 -8.92 2.51
C CYS A 85 0.44 -8.51 1.43
N TYR A 86 0.12 -9.37 0.46
CA TYR A 86 -0.92 -9.08 -0.52
C TYR A 86 -2.30 -8.91 0.12
N ARG A 87 -2.64 -9.73 1.13
CA ARG A 87 -3.88 -9.59 1.90
C ARG A 87 -3.93 -8.26 2.65
N ILE A 88 -2.86 -7.91 3.36
CA ILE A 88 -2.70 -6.61 4.05
C ILE A 88 -2.89 -5.47 3.06
N LEU A 89 -2.18 -5.51 1.92
CA LEU A 89 -2.24 -4.49 0.88
C LEU A 89 -3.68 -4.28 0.37
N ASN A 90 -4.40 -5.37 0.05
CA ASN A 90 -5.78 -5.31 -0.42
C ASN A 90 -6.72 -4.72 0.64
N SER A 91 -6.58 -5.13 1.91
CA SER A 91 -7.40 -4.60 3.00
C SER A 91 -7.10 -3.13 3.32
N LEU A 92 -5.82 -2.73 3.36
CA LEU A 92 -5.44 -1.34 3.58
C LEU A 92 -5.97 -0.44 2.47
N TYR A 93 -5.83 -0.85 1.20
CA TYR A 93 -6.33 -0.08 0.05
C TYR A 93 -7.86 0.04 0.08
N PHE A 94 -8.57 -1.07 0.33
CA PHE A 94 -10.03 -1.06 0.49
C PHE A 94 -10.47 -0.13 1.62
N LEU A 95 -9.85 -0.23 2.79
CA LEU A 95 -10.18 0.60 3.94
C LEU A 95 -9.89 2.07 3.61
N GLY A 96 -8.74 2.41 3.03
CA GLY A 96 -8.34 3.80 2.76
C GLY A 96 -9.20 4.51 1.70
N THR A 97 -9.67 3.77 0.71
CA THR A 97 -10.51 4.30 -0.39
C THR A 97 -12.01 4.29 -0.10
N ASN A 98 -12.43 3.73 1.03
CA ASN A 98 -13.83 3.68 1.40
C ASN A 98 -14.35 5.08 1.86
N GLN A 99 -15.62 5.35 1.59
CA GLN A 99 -16.29 6.61 1.91
C GLN A 99 -17.01 6.60 3.28
N SER A 100 -16.87 5.53 4.07
CA SER A 100 -17.48 5.50 5.40
C SER A 100 -16.89 6.55 6.34
N ILE A 101 -17.74 7.16 7.16
CA ILE A 101 -17.39 8.15 8.20
C ILE A 101 -16.30 7.61 9.14
N TYR A 102 -16.31 6.30 9.43
CA TYR A 102 -15.27 5.67 10.25
C TYR A 102 -13.88 5.82 9.61
N VAL A 103 -13.80 5.55 8.32
CA VAL A 103 -12.56 5.60 7.55
C VAL A 103 -12.05 7.02 7.42
N GLU A 104 -12.92 8.02 7.32
CA GLU A 104 -12.49 9.42 7.12
C GLU A 104 -11.47 9.90 8.16
N ARG A 105 -11.61 9.46 9.42
CA ARG A 105 -10.68 9.82 10.49
C ARG A 105 -9.35 9.06 10.44
N GLN A 106 -9.35 7.85 9.88
CA GLN A 106 -8.19 6.95 9.86
C GLN A 106 -7.48 6.89 8.52
N ARG A 107 -8.07 7.47 7.49
CA ARG A 107 -7.55 7.53 6.12
C ARG A 107 -6.10 8.04 6.07
N PRO A 108 -5.70 9.10 6.80
CA PRO A 108 -4.30 9.46 6.98
C PRO A 108 -3.35 8.32 7.34
N ALA A 109 -3.70 7.54 8.38
CA ALA A 109 -2.85 6.48 8.91
C ALA A 109 -2.83 5.26 7.97
N LEU A 110 -3.97 4.96 7.33
CA LEU A 110 -4.06 3.91 6.31
C LEU A 110 -3.17 4.23 5.09
N GLY A 111 -3.21 5.47 4.61
CA GLY A 111 -2.37 5.91 3.50
C GLY A 111 -0.89 5.97 3.86
N GLN A 112 -0.54 6.39 5.08
CA GLN A 112 0.84 6.32 5.57
C GLN A 112 1.35 4.88 5.61
N CYS A 113 0.54 3.94 6.13
CA CYS A 113 0.87 2.52 6.17
C CYS A 113 1.08 1.95 4.75
N LEU A 114 0.21 2.31 3.80
CA LEU A 114 0.34 1.91 2.39
C LEU A 114 1.57 2.50 1.70
N ALA A 115 1.92 3.75 2.00
CA ALA A 115 3.14 4.37 1.51
C ALA A 115 4.38 3.64 2.05
N ALA A 116 4.43 3.37 3.36
CA ALA A 116 5.49 2.58 3.98
C ALA A 116 5.59 1.17 3.37
N PHE A 117 4.44 0.49 3.18
CA PHE A 117 4.37 -0.79 2.50
C PHE A 117 4.96 -0.73 1.09
N SER A 118 4.65 0.32 0.34
CA SER A 118 5.09 0.47 -1.06
C SER A 118 6.60 0.60 -1.22
N ALA A 119 7.30 1.11 -0.20
CA ALA A 119 8.76 1.14 -0.15
C ALA A 119 9.39 -0.16 0.36
N ALA A 120 8.62 -1.01 1.04
CA ALA A 120 9.10 -2.23 1.67
C ALA A 120 8.88 -3.49 0.82
N PHE A 121 7.82 -3.50 0.01
CA PHE A 121 7.37 -4.69 -0.69
C PHE A 121 8.26 -4.99 -1.91
N PRO A 122 8.86 -6.20 -2.01
CA PRO A 122 9.86 -6.50 -3.05
C PRO A 122 9.27 -6.80 -4.43
N VAL A 123 7.97 -6.52 -4.65
CA VAL A 123 7.29 -6.72 -5.94
C VAL A 123 6.57 -5.46 -6.37
N ALA A 124 6.77 -5.10 -7.65
CA ALA A 124 6.14 -3.98 -8.33
C ALA A 124 4.63 -4.22 -8.51
N PHE A 125 3.88 -4.11 -7.41
CA PHE A 125 2.48 -4.54 -7.33
C PHE A 125 1.52 -3.66 -8.15
N LEU A 126 1.92 -2.47 -8.60
CA LEU A 126 1.13 -1.64 -9.52
C LEU A 126 1.36 -2.01 -11.00
N GLU A 127 2.32 -2.89 -11.28
CA GLU A 127 2.80 -3.23 -12.62
C GLU A 127 2.76 -4.75 -12.84
N HIS A 128 1.59 -5.36 -12.63
CA HIS A 128 1.37 -6.81 -12.74
C HIS A 128 1.95 -7.45 -14.02
N HIS A 129 1.92 -6.74 -15.14
CA HIS A 129 2.46 -7.19 -16.43
C HIS A 129 4.00 -7.39 -16.43
N MET A 130 4.72 -6.68 -15.54
CA MET A 130 6.17 -6.78 -15.33
C MET A 130 6.54 -7.86 -14.30
N ASN A 131 5.57 -8.40 -13.55
CA ASN A 131 5.83 -9.36 -12.48
C ASN A 131 6.59 -10.61 -12.97
N LYS A 132 6.46 -11.00 -14.24
CA LYS A 132 7.23 -12.10 -14.85
C LYS A 132 8.76 -11.91 -14.79
N PHE A 133 9.22 -10.68 -14.67
CA PHE A 133 10.65 -10.34 -14.57
C PHE A 133 11.12 -10.19 -13.12
N ASN A 134 10.21 -10.25 -12.14
CA ASN A 134 10.56 -10.11 -10.73
C ASN A 134 10.95 -11.48 -10.12
N SER A 135 12.22 -11.67 -9.80
CA SER A 135 12.74 -12.91 -9.21
C SER A 135 12.23 -13.21 -7.79
N PHE A 136 11.80 -12.19 -7.05
CA PHE A 136 11.31 -12.30 -5.68
C PHE A 136 9.81 -12.64 -5.60
N SER A 137 9.11 -12.62 -6.74
CA SER A 137 7.69 -12.95 -6.79
C SER A 137 7.43 -14.43 -6.51
N ILE A 138 6.54 -14.71 -5.56
CA ILE A 138 6.01 -16.05 -5.27
C ILE A 138 5.44 -16.74 -6.52
N TYR A 139 4.94 -15.97 -7.49
CA TYR A 139 4.44 -16.47 -8.76
C TYR A 139 5.51 -17.10 -9.64
N ASN A 140 6.75 -16.63 -9.51
CA ASN A 140 7.91 -17.10 -10.27
C ASN A 140 8.77 -18.08 -9.47
N SER A 141 8.83 -17.94 -8.14
CA SER A 141 9.63 -18.81 -7.28
C SER A 141 8.93 -20.13 -6.92
N ARG A 142 7.59 -20.17 -6.86
CA ARG A 142 6.83 -21.38 -6.48
C ARG A 142 6.01 -21.98 -7.62
N SER A 143 5.94 -23.31 -7.62
CA SER A 143 5.08 -24.07 -8.54
C SER A 143 3.58 -23.74 -8.34
N ALA A 144 2.79 -23.85 -9.41
CA ALA A 144 1.34 -23.59 -9.35
C ALA A 144 0.60 -24.45 -8.30
N LYS A 145 1.07 -25.69 -8.05
CA LYS A 145 0.49 -26.56 -7.02
C LYS A 145 0.75 -26.03 -5.61
N ALA A 146 1.96 -25.54 -5.33
CA ALA A 146 2.30 -24.95 -4.04
C ALA A 146 1.53 -23.64 -3.81
N ARG A 147 1.38 -22.80 -4.85
CA ARG A 147 0.58 -21.56 -4.79
C ARG A 147 -0.88 -21.82 -4.41
N LYS A 148 -1.52 -22.82 -5.05
CA LYS A 148 -2.89 -23.23 -4.71
C LYS A 148 -3.02 -23.71 -3.26
N ALA A 149 -2.00 -24.39 -2.73
CA ALA A 149 -1.99 -24.85 -1.34
C ALA A 149 -1.90 -23.68 -0.33
N SER A 150 -1.18 -22.60 -0.68
CA SER A 150 -1.12 -21.35 0.10
C SER A 150 -2.33 -20.42 -0.12
N GLY A 151 -3.35 -20.86 -0.87
CA GLY A 151 -4.56 -20.06 -1.14
C GLY A 151 -4.38 -18.94 -2.17
N LEU A 152 -3.27 -18.92 -2.92
CA LEU A 152 -3.07 -17.93 -3.97
C LEU A 152 -3.87 -18.28 -5.24
N PRO A 153 -4.55 -17.29 -5.84
CA PRO A 153 -5.18 -17.44 -7.15
C PRO A 153 -4.17 -17.69 -8.27
N GLY A 154 -4.68 -18.08 -9.44
CA GLY A 154 -3.85 -18.45 -10.59
C GLY A 154 -3.04 -17.28 -11.13
N GLN A 155 -3.65 -16.09 -11.10
CA GLN A 155 -3.11 -14.82 -11.56
C GLN A 155 -2.91 -13.85 -10.39
N ILE A 156 -2.01 -12.88 -10.55
CA ILE A 156 -1.68 -11.91 -9.49
C ILE A 156 -2.76 -10.83 -9.38
N GLU A 157 -3.39 -10.49 -10.51
CA GLU A 157 -4.50 -9.53 -10.63
C GLU A 157 -5.73 -9.98 -9.82
N GLU A 158 -5.93 -11.30 -9.67
CA GLU A 158 -6.99 -11.89 -8.87
C GLU A 158 -6.73 -11.77 -7.36
N VAL A 159 -5.48 -11.57 -6.92
CA VAL A 159 -5.12 -11.43 -5.50
C VAL A 159 -5.59 -10.09 -4.95
N CYS A 160 -5.41 -9.04 -5.75
CA CYS A 160 -5.66 -7.67 -5.35
C CYS A 160 -6.54 -6.95 -6.39
N PRO A 161 -7.81 -7.38 -6.57
CA PRO A 161 -8.67 -6.89 -7.64
C PRO A 161 -9.05 -5.41 -7.49
N LEU A 162 -8.87 -4.84 -6.29
CA LEU A 162 -9.20 -3.46 -5.98
C LEU A 162 -8.07 -2.49 -6.35
N ILE A 163 -6.86 -3.00 -6.53
CA ILE A 163 -5.68 -2.16 -6.67
C ILE A 163 -5.54 -1.74 -8.13
N PRO A 164 -5.56 -0.43 -8.42
CA PRO A 164 -5.34 0.06 -9.77
C PRO A 164 -3.92 -0.26 -10.24
N ASN A 165 -3.72 -0.28 -11.55
CA ASN A 165 -2.36 -0.28 -12.11
C ASN A 165 -1.75 1.13 -11.96
N LEU A 166 -0.44 1.23 -12.24
CA LEU A 166 0.31 2.49 -12.12
C LEU A 166 -0.33 3.62 -12.96
N GLU A 167 -0.68 3.34 -14.21
CA GLU A 167 -1.29 4.30 -15.13
C GLU A 167 -2.62 4.85 -14.59
N LYS A 168 -3.56 3.99 -14.18
CA LYS A 168 -4.86 4.41 -13.61
C LYS A 168 -4.68 5.23 -12.33
N SER A 169 -3.69 4.88 -11.51
CA SER A 169 -3.39 5.62 -10.29
C SER A 169 -2.88 7.04 -10.59
N LEU A 170 -2.02 7.18 -11.61
CA LEU A 170 -1.53 8.47 -12.09
C LEU A 170 -2.66 9.29 -12.72
N GLU A 171 -3.53 8.66 -13.51
CA GLU A 171 -4.72 9.29 -14.09
C GLU A 171 -5.65 9.86 -13.01
N GLU A 172 -5.87 9.12 -11.91
CA GLU A 172 -6.73 9.59 -10.82
C GLU A 172 -6.17 10.86 -10.16
N ILE A 173 -4.86 10.94 -9.95
CA ILE A 173 -4.19 12.13 -9.43
C ILE A 173 -4.24 13.27 -10.45
N GLN A 174 -4.03 12.97 -11.73
CA GLN A 174 -4.10 13.96 -12.80
C GLN A 174 -5.50 14.56 -12.92
N GLN A 175 -6.56 13.74 -12.85
CA GLN A 175 -7.94 14.21 -12.85
C GLN A 175 -8.22 15.16 -11.68
N LEU A 176 -7.71 14.86 -10.49
CA LEU A 176 -7.82 15.77 -9.35
C LEU A 176 -7.06 17.09 -9.59
N ALA A 177 -5.85 17.01 -10.16
CA ALA A 177 -5.03 18.17 -10.45
C ALA A 177 -5.65 19.08 -11.54
N GLU A 178 -6.28 18.50 -12.56
CA GLU A 178 -6.86 19.22 -13.70
C GLU A 178 -8.26 19.76 -13.44
N SER A 179 -9.07 19.06 -12.65
CA SER A 179 -10.45 19.44 -12.37
C SER A 179 -10.60 20.73 -11.55
N GLY A 180 -9.53 21.18 -10.88
CA GLY A 180 -9.59 22.31 -9.94
C GLY A 180 -10.46 22.01 -8.71
N MET A 181 -10.85 20.75 -8.52
CA MET A 181 -11.63 20.31 -7.37
C MET A 181 -10.85 20.54 -6.08
N ARG A 182 -11.59 20.83 -5.00
CA ARG A 182 -10.99 20.87 -3.66
C ARG A 182 -10.63 19.45 -3.25
N TYR A 183 -9.51 19.30 -2.55
CA TYR A 183 -9.08 17.97 -2.08
C TYR A 183 -10.13 17.26 -1.22
N THR A 184 -10.98 18.02 -0.51
CA THR A 184 -12.08 17.49 0.32
C THR A 184 -13.12 16.69 -0.46
N GLN A 185 -13.17 16.86 -1.79
CA GLN A 185 -14.07 16.11 -2.67
C GLN A 185 -13.51 14.73 -3.04
N MET A 186 -12.20 14.53 -2.94
CA MET A 186 -11.51 13.26 -3.21
C MET A 186 -10.41 13.00 -2.16
N PRO A 187 -10.76 12.86 -0.87
CA PRO A 187 -9.77 12.74 0.19
C PRO A 187 -8.93 11.47 0.09
N HIS A 188 -9.46 10.38 -0.50
CA HIS A 188 -8.70 9.14 -0.72
C HIS A 188 -7.56 9.32 -1.72
N VAL A 189 -7.71 10.17 -2.74
CA VAL A 189 -6.62 10.43 -3.69
C VAL A 189 -5.45 11.08 -2.98
N ILE A 190 -5.72 12.07 -2.13
CA ILE A 190 -4.66 12.87 -1.48
C ILE A 190 -4.05 12.17 -0.28
N GLU A 191 -4.87 11.45 0.48
CA GLU A 191 -4.42 10.84 1.73
C GLU A 191 -3.97 9.40 1.56
N VAL A 192 -4.31 8.72 0.46
CA VAL A 192 -3.99 7.30 0.23
C VAL A 192 -3.23 7.09 -1.07
N VAL A 193 -3.84 7.41 -2.22
CA VAL A 193 -3.26 7.10 -3.54
C VAL A 193 -1.97 7.89 -3.78
N LEU A 194 -1.98 9.18 -3.47
CA LEU A 194 -0.85 10.08 -3.66
C LEU A 194 0.39 9.67 -2.83
N PRO A 195 0.32 9.50 -1.49
CA PRO A 195 1.49 9.09 -0.72
C PRO A 195 1.96 7.67 -1.09
N MET A 196 1.03 6.77 -1.43
CA MET A 196 1.37 5.44 -1.97
C MET A 196 2.19 5.55 -3.25
N LEU A 197 1.73 6.34 -4.23
CA LEU A 197 2.44 6.55 -5.50
C LEU A 197 3.78 7.26 -5.33
N CYS A 198 3.86 8.27 -4.48
CA CYS A 198 5.13 8.94 -4.17
C CYS A 198 6.17 7.92 -3.67
N SER A 199 5.77 7.08 -2.71
CA SER A 199 6.67 6.10 -2.11
C SER A 199 6.98 4.94 -3.06
N TYR A 200 5.98 4.47 -3.81
CA TYR A 200 6.14 3.42 -4.82
C TYR A 200 7.15 3.85 -5.89
N MET A 201 6.91 4.99 -6.55
CA MET A 201 7.77 5.40 -7.66
C MET A 201 9.15 5.81 -7.19
N SER A 202 9.29 6.40 -6.00
CA SER A 202 10.62 6.68 -5.44
C SER A 202 11.44 5.41 -5.24
N HIS A 203 10.82 4.30 -4.80
CA HIS A 203 11.50 3.03 -4.58
C HIS A 203 11.78 2.29 -5.90
N TRP A 204 10.78 2.22 -6.77
CA TRP A 204 10.88 1.45 -8.02
C TRP A 204 11.67 2.18 -9.11
N TRP A 205 11.76 3.51 -9.07
CA TRP A 205 12.64 4.26 -9.98
C TRP A 205 14.11 3.81 -9.87
N GLU A 206 14.62 3.55 -8.66
CA GLU A 206 15.99 3.02 -8.45
C GLU A 206 16.20 1.64 -9.11
N HIS A 207 15.12 0.87 -9.26
CA HIS A 207 15.11 -0.44 -9.89
C HIS A 207 14.67 -0.39 -11.37
N GLY A 208 14.38 0.81 -11.88
CA GLY A 208 13.88 1.05 -13.23
C GLY A 208 14.93 0.91 -14.32
N PRO A 209 14.50 0.96 -15.59
CA PRO A 209 15.37 0.76 -16.75
C PRO A 209 16.44 1.86 -16.89
N GLU A 210 16.17 3.07 -16.38
CA GLU A 210 17.13 4.19 -16.40
C GLU A 210 18.33 3.95 -15.47
N ASN A 211 18.11 3.23 -14.37
CA ASN A 211 19.13 2.94 -13.37
C ASN A 211 19.78 1.55 -13.56
N ASN A 212 19.18 0.69 -14.38
CA ASN A 212 19.64 -0.68 -14.65
C ASN A 212 19.83 -0.93 -16.16
N LEU A 213 20.84 -0.26 -16.73
CA LEU A 213 21.14 -0.26 -18.17
C LEU A 213 21.52 -1.65 -18.73
N ASP A 214 22.00 -2.56 -17.89
CA ASP A 214 22.39 -3.91 -18.30
C ASP A 214 21.21 -4.88 -18.44
N THR A 215 20.02 -4.51 -17.93
CA THR A 215 18.84 -5.39 -17.86
C THR A 215 17.57 -4.73 -18.39
N VAL A 216 17.68 -3.80 -19.35
CA VAL A 216 16.53 -3.04 -19.89
C VAL A 216 15.39 -3.95 -20.36
N ASP A 217 15.71 -5.07 -21.03
CA ASP A 217 14.71 -6.02 -21.55
C ASP A 217 14.15 -6.99 -20.49
N SER A 218 14.71 -6.99 -19.27
CA SER A 218 14.30 -7.86 -18.16
C SER A 218 14.06 -7.09 -16.87
N CYS A 219 13.79 -5.78 -16.97
CA CYS A 219 13.54 -4.95 -15.80
C CYS A 219 12.21 -5.35 -15.13
N CYS A 220 12.16 -5.33 -13.80
CA CYS A 220 10.98 -5.73 -13.04
C CYS A 220 9.96 -4.59 -12.84
N THR A 221 10.23 -3.41 -13.40
CA THR A 221 9.37 -2.22 -13.39
C THR A 221 9.66 -1.36 -14.62
N SER A 222 8.70 -0.55 -15.05
CA SER A 222 8.79 0.46 -16.11
C SER A 222 8.81 1.89 -15.57
N VAL A 223 8.92 2.07 -14.25
CA VAL A 223 9.00 3.41 -13.63
C VAL A 223 10.22 4.15 -14.15
N THR A 224 10.00 5.38 -14.62
CA THR A 224 11.01 6.27 -15.20
C THR A 224 10.96 7.66 -14.57
N SER A 225 11.96 8.49 -14.87
CA SER A 225 11.97 9.91 -14.48
C SER A 225 10.77 10.67 -15.05
N GLU A 226 10.22 10.26 -16.19
CA GLU A 226 9.02 10.86 -16.78
C GLU A 226 7.80 10.69 -15.86
N HIS A 227 7.56 9.48 -15.34
CA HIS A 227 6.48 9.21 -14.39
C HIS A 227 6.60 10.07 -13.12
N MET A 228 7.83 10.17 -12.58
CA MET A 228 8.13 10.99 -11.41
C MET A 228 7.85 12.49 -11.66
N ASN A 229 8.26 13.00 -12.82
CA ASN A 229 8.04 14.40 -13.21
C ASN A 229 6.56 14.71 -13.42
N ILE A 230 5.80 13.79 -14.03
CA ILE A 230 4.34 13.92 -14.17
C ILE A 230 3.67 13.99 -12.80
N LEU A 231 4.02 13.09 -11.89
CA LEU A 231 3.47 13.12 -10.53
C LEU A 231 3.81 14.43 -9.81
N LEU A 232 5.06 14.87 -9.87
CA LEU A 232 5.49 16.12 -9.25
C LEU A 232 4.73 17.32 -9.80
N GLY A 233 4.56 17.40 -11.13
CA GLY A 233 3.77 18.43 -11.79
C GLY A 233 2.31 18.45 -11.30
N ASN A 234 1.69 17.28 -11.17
CA ASN A 234 0.34 17.15 -10.64
C ASN A 234 0.25 17.56 -9.17
N ILE A 235 1.22 17.17 -8.33
CA ILE A 235 1.30 17.58 -6.91
C ILE A 235 1.37 19.10 -6.81
N LEU A 236 2.25 19.75 -7.58
CA LEU A 236 2.39 21.21 -7.56
C LEU A 236 1.09 21.91 -7.97
N LYS A 237 0.39 21.37 -8.98
CA LYS A 237 -0.90 21.90 -9.43
C LYS A 237 -1.99 21.73 -8.36
N ILE A 238 -2.03 20.58 -7.68
CA ILE A 238 -2.96 20.34 -6.55
C ILE A 238 -2.67 21.31 -5.40
N ILE A 239 -1.40 21.49 -5.02
CA ILE A 239 -1.01 22.44 -3.97
C ILE A 239 -1.46 23.85 -4.36
N TYR A 240 -1.17 24.28 -5.60
CA TYR A 240 -1.58 25.57 -6.12
C TYR A 240 -3.10 25.79 -6.05
N ASN A 241 -3.89 24.80 -6.47
CA ASN A 241 -5.35 24.86 -6.45
C ASN A 241 -5.95 24.95 -5.03
N ASN A 242 -5.19 24.56 -4.00
CA ASN A 242 -5.65 24.50 -2.61
C ASN A 242 -4.93 25.53 -1.70
N LEU A 243 -4.20 26.49 -2.28
CA LEU A 243 -3.59 27.59 -1.53
C LEU A 243 -4.66 28.43 -0.81
N GLY A 244 -4.40 28.77 0.45
CA GLY A 244 -5.31 29.57 1.28
C GLY A 244 -6.39 28.76 2.02
N ILE A 245 -6.40 27.43 1.91
CA ILE A 245 -7.26 26.55 2.73
C ILE A 245 -6.58 26.28 4.08
N GLU A 246 -7.24 26.63 5.19
CA GLU A 246 -6.69 26.46 6.55
C GLU A 246 -6.53 24.97 6.96
N GLU A 247 -7.32 24.06 6.39
CA GLU A 247 -7.30 22.61 6.68
C GLU A 247 -6.19 21.82 5.91
N GLY A 248 -5.04 22.45 5.64
CA GLY A 248 -3.92 21.88 4.86
C GLY A 248 -3.07 20.82 5.56
N ALA A 249 -3.59 20.02 6.50
CA ALA A 249 -2.79 19.06 7.27
C ALA A 249 -2.14 17.96 6.39
N TRP A 250 -2.71 17.67 5.22
CA TRP A 250 -2.12 16.76 4.23
C TRP A 250 -0.86 17.35 3.56
N MET A 251 -0.83 18.68 3.32
CA MET A 251 0.33 19.34 2.70
C MET A 251 1.56 19.27 3.61
N LYS A 252 1.37 19.40 4.92
CA LYS A 252 2.44 19.22 5.92
C LYS A 252 3.00 17.79 5.89
N ARG A 253 2.14 16.78 5.70
CA ARG A 253 2.54 15.37 5.61
C ARG A 253 3.28 15.04 4.30
N LEU A 254 2.92 15.70 3.18
CA LEU A 254 3.69 15.58 1.94
C LEU A 254 5.07 16.22 2.04
N ALA A 255 5.16 17.37 2.71
CA ALA A 255 6.42 18.09 2.90
C ALA A 255 7.33 17.48 3.99
N GLY A 256 6.76 16.71 4.92
CA GLY A 256 7.46 16.15 6.07
C GLY A 256 7.41 14.63 6.11
N LYS A 257 8.48 13.98 5.66
CA LYS A 257 9.04 12.80 6.34
C LYS A 257 10.18 13.30 7.25
N GLN A 258 9.84 13.85 8.40
CA GLN A 258 10.73 14.16 9.54
C GLN A 258 9.81 14.02 10.77
N ASP A 259 10.04 13.15 11.74
CA ASP A 259 11.30 12.70 12.35
C ASP A 259 11.37 11.17 12.57
#